data_AF-A0A7W1HZ48-F1
#
_entry.id   AF-A0A7W1HZ48-F1
#
_cell.length_a   1.000
_cell.length_b   1.000
_cell.length_c   1.000
_cell.angle_alpha   90.00
_cell.angle_beta   90.00
_cell.angle_gamma   90.00
#
_symmetry.space_group_name_H-M   'P 1'
#
loop_
_entity.id
_entity.type
_entity.pdbx_description
1 polymer ?
#
loop_
_entity_poly.entity_id
_entity_poly.type
_entity_poly.pdbx_seq_one_letter_code
_entity_poly.pdbx_strand_id
1 'polypeptide(L)'
;MADTEIQERVRELRERVDEVDRELILALSERARIVQEIMDLKAEVGAPIYDPKREEEILRRVVDRNPGPIYDSSMRDIFELILHRIRDLEIQRGEFPR
;
A
#
# COMPACT_ATOMS: atom_id res chain seq x y z
N MET A 1 -4.23 18.90 -36.39
CA MET A 1 -3.23 19.65 -35.58
C MET A 1 -3.62 19.63 -34.11
N ALA A 2 -4.82 20.10 -33.72
CA ALA A 2 -5.30 20.02 -32.34
C ALA A 2 -5.32 18.59 -31.77
N ASP A 3 -5.76 17.60 -32.55
CA ASP A 3 -5.76 16.19 -32.12
C ASP A 3 -4.35 15.67 -31.81
N THR A 4 -3.34 16.06 -32.60
CA THR A 4 -1.94 15.64 -32.40
C THR A 4 -1.38 16.22 -31.11
N GLU A 5 -1.69 17.48 -30.79
CA GLU A 5 -1.27 18.14 -29.56
C GLU A 5 -1.92 17.50 -28.31
N ILE A 6 -3.21 17.14 -28.40
CA ILE A 6 -3.89 16.42 -27.32
C ILE A 6 -3.26 15.05 -27.10
N GLN A 7 -2.96 14.30 -28.16
CA GLN A 7 -2.32 12.99 -28.05
C GLN A 7 -0.91 13.08 -27.44
N GLU A 8 -0.15 14.10 -27.79
CA GLU A 8 1.17 14.36 -27.19
C GLU A 8 1.07 14.66 -25.69
N ARG A 9 0.14 15.53 -25.28
CA ARG A 9 -0.08 15.84 -23.87
C ARG A 9 -0.58 14.63 -23.06
N VAL A 10 -1.41 13.77 -23.66
CA VAL A 10 -1.83 12.51 -23.03
C VAL A 10 -0.65 11.57 -22.83
N ARG A 11 0.28 11.49 -23.79
CA ARG A 11 1.51 10.69 -23.67
C ARG A 11 2.36 11.15 -22.49
N GLU A 12 2.64 12.46 -22.39
CA GLU A 12 3.41 13.03 -21.27
C GLU A 12 2.75 12.77 -19.91
N LEU A 13 1.42 12.87 -19.83
CA LEU A 13 0.70 12.57 -18.58
C LEU A 13 0.79 11.10 -18.20
N ARG A 14 0.81 10.18 -19.16
CA ARG A 14 1.00 8.74 -18.89
C ARG A 14 2.40 8.45 -18.37
N GLU A 15 3.43 9.07 -18.95
CA GLU A 15 4.80 8.94 -18.46
C GLU A 15 4.92 9.39 -16.99
N ARG A 16 4.23 10.48 -16.63
CA ARG A 16 4.14 10.94 -15.24
C ARG A 16 3.37 9.97 -14.32
N VAL A 17 2.33 9.30 -14.82
CA VAL A 17 1.65 8.24 -14.07
C VAL A 17 2.60 7.08 -13.83
N ASP A 18 3.36 6.65 -14.83
CA ASP A 18 4.34 5.57 -14.70
C ASP A 18 5.45 5.92 -13.68
N GLU A 19 5.84 7.19 -13.56
CA GLU A 19 6.72 7.69 -12.51
C GLU A 19 6.11 7.53 -11.12
N VAL A 20 4.89 8.01 -10.92
CA VAL A 20 4.18 7.89 -9.63
C VAL A 20 3.96 6.42 -9.26
N ASP A 21 3.59 5.58 -10.22
CA ASP A 21 3.38 4.15 -10.00
C ASP A 21 4.65 3.44 -9.53
N ARG A 22 5.81 3.83 -10.07
CA ARG A 22 7.10 3.32 -9.57
C ARG A 22 7.35 3.70 -8.12
N GLU A 23 7.03 4.94 -7.72
CA GLU A 23 7.16 5.37 -6.34
C GLU A 23 6.20 4.61 -5.41
N LEU A 24 4.95 4.39 -5.85
CA LEU A 24 3.97 3.60 -5.11
C LEU A 24 4.44 2.16 -4.90
N ILE A 25 4.96 1.51 -5.94
CA ILE A 25 5.50 0.15 -5.85
C ILE A 25 6.63 0.06 -4.84
N LEU A 26 7.57 1.01 -4.87
CA LEU A 26 8.69 1.06 -3.92
C LEU A 26 8.21 1.29 -2.49
N ALA A 27 7.27 2.23 -2.29
CA ALA A 27 6.71 2.52 -0.98
C ALA A 27 5.94 1.33 -0.38
N LEU A 28 5.15 0.63 -1.21
CA LEU A 28 4.42 -0.57 -0.78
C LEU A 28 5.38 -1.72 -0.45
N SER A 29 6.43 -1.90 -1.25
CA SER A 29 7.47 -2.91 -1.01
C SER A 29 8.19 -2.65 0.31
N GLU A 30 8.56 -1.40 0.57
CA GLU A 30 9.21 -1.01 1.82
C GLU A 30 8.29 -1.21 3.02
N ARG A 31 7.02 -0.79 2.91
CA ARG A 31 6.01 -1.03 3.94
C ARG A 31 5.87 -2.52 4.25
N ALA A 32 5.90 -3.38 3.24
CA ALA A 32 5.82 -4.82 3.42
C ALA A 32 7.02 -5.38 4.21
N ARG A 33 8.26 -4.96 3.88
CA ARG A 33 9.47 -5.36 4.62
C ARG A 33 9.41 -4.97 6.08
N ILE A 34 9.03 -3.73 6.37
CA ILE A 34 8.90 -3.23 7.74
C ILE A 34 7.86 -4.05 8.52
N VAL A 35 6.73 -4.40 7.89
CA VAL A 35 5.71 -5.24 8.55
C VAL A 35 6.24 -6.65 8.79
N GLN A 36 7.00 -7.24 7.87
CA GLN A 36 7.67 -8.53 8.08
C GLN A 36 8.60 -8.51 9.29
N GLU A 37 9.46 -7.49 9.42
CA GLU A 37 10.34 -7.35 10.58
C GLU A 37 9.54 -7.24 11.89
N ILE A 38 8.43 -6.49 11.90
CA ILE A 38 7.54 -6.40 13.06
C ILE A 38 6.92 -7.75 13.40
N MET A 39 6.55 -8.55 12.40
CA MET A 39 5.96 -9.87 12.59
C MET A 39 7.00 -10.86 13.13
N ASP A 40 8.22 -10.86 12.60
CA ASP A 40 9.33 -11.69 13.08
C ASP A 40 9.59 -11.42 14.57
N LEU A 41 9.70 -10.14 14.96
CA LEU A 41 9.89 -9.74 16.37
C LEU A 41 8.71 -10.16 17.27
N LYS A 42 7.47 -10.05 16.77
CA LYS A 42 6.28 -10.50 17.52
C LYS A 42 6.26 -12.01 17.68
N ALA A 43 6.69 -12.76 16.67
CA ALA A 43 6.76 -14.22 16.71
C ALA A 43 7.79 -14.70 17.74
N GLU A 44 8.94 -14.04 17.84
CA GLU A 44 9.97 -14.34 18.85
C GLU A 44 9.46 -14.25 20.30
N VAL A 45 8.53 -13.33 20.57
CA VAL A 45 7.94 -13.12 21.90
C VAL A 45 6.56 -13.77 22.08
N GLY A 46 6.07 -14.52 21.09
CA GLY A 46 4.75 -15.15 21.12
C GLY A 46 3.57 -14.17 21.14
N ALA A 47 3.78 -12.94 20.66
CA ALA A 47 2.74 -11.92 20.60
C ALA A 47 1.82 -12.11 19.38
N PRO A 48 0.53 -11.71 19.46
CA PRO A 48 -0.37 -11.75 18.31
C PRO A 48 0.13 -10.87 17.15
N ILE A 49 0.25 -11.50 15.97
CA ILE A 49 0.57 -10.81 14.72
C ILE A 49 -0.55 -9.84 14.35
N TYR A 50 -1.80 -10.27 14.47
CA TYR A 50 -2.99 -9.47 14.18
C TYR A 50 -3.38 -8.56 15.35
N ASP A 51 -3.50 -7.26 15.07
CA ASP A 51 -3.92 -6.24 16.03
C ASP A 51 -4.98 -5.32 15.39
N PRO A 52 -6.28 -5.57 15.60
CA PRO A 52 -7.36 -4.78 15.03
C PRO A 52 -7.31 -3.30 15.43
N LYS A 53 -6.85 -2.99 16.66
CA LYS A 53 -6.78 -1.61 17.14
C LYS A 53 -5.75 -0.84 16.35
N ARG A 54 -4.59 -1.47 16.11
CA ARG A 54 -3.54 -0.87 15.30
C ARG A 54 -3.99 -0.58 13.86
N GLU A 55 -4.83 -1.44 13.29
CA GLU A 55 -5.34 -1.23 11.94
C GLU A 55 -6.32 -0.07 11.87
N GLU A 56 -7.26 0.03 12.81
CA GLU A 56 -8.17 1.17 12.87
C GLU A 56 -7.42 2.51 13.06
N GLU A 57 -6.35 2.53 13.86
CA GLU A 57 -5.48 3.71 13.99
C GLU A 57 -4.78 4.09 12.68
N ILE A 58 -4.43 3.11 11.84
CA ILE A 58 -3.85 3.37 10.52
C ILE A 58 -4.92 3.96 9.61
N LEU A 59 -6.09 3.33 9.52
CA LEU A 59 -7.19 3.75 8.66
C LEU A 59 -7.70 5.15 9.01
N ARG A 60 -7.81 5.47 10.30
CA ARG A 60 -8.16 6.82 10.74
C ARG A 60 -7.12 7.84 10.27
N ARG A 61 -5.83 7.56 10.43
CA ARG A 61 -4.75 8.47 9.99
C ARG A 61 -4.70 8.64 8.47
N VAL A 62 -5.10 7.62 7.72
CA VAL A 62 -5.21 7.68 6.25
C VAL A 62 -6.27 8.70 5.86
N VAL A 63 -7.45 8.62 6.46
CA VAL A 63 -8.54 9.58 6.25
C VAL A 63 -8.11 10.99 6.69
N ASP A 64 -7.57 11.13 7.90
CA ASP A 64 -7.14 12.43 8.45
C ASP A 64 -6.06 13.13 7.59
N ARG A 65 -5.30 12.38 6.80
CA ARG A 65 -4.21 12.88 5.95
C ARG A 65 -4.53 12.86 4.46
N ASN A 66 -5.73 12.46 4.07
CA ASN A 66 -6.11 12.38 2.67
C ASN A 66 -6.34 13.80 2.11
N PRO A 67 -5.50 14.30 1.18
CA PRO A 67 -5.70 15.63 0.60
C PRO A 67 -6.77 15.63 -0.52
N GLY A 68 -7.37 14.48 -0.82
CA GLY A 68 -8.12 14.26 -2.05
C GLY A 68 -7.18 14.08 -3.26
N PRO A 69 -7.72 13.93 -4.48
CA PRO A 69 -9.13 14.01 -4.87
C PRO A 69 -9.93 12.72 -4.65
N ILE A 70 -9.29 11.65 -4.18
CA ILE A 70 -9.96 10.40 -3.84
C ILE A 70 -10.80 10.64 -2.57
N TYR A 71 -12.05 10.19 -2.56
CA TYR A 71 -12.90 10.27 -1.37
C TYR A 71 -12.33 9.44 -0.21
N ASP A 72 -12.52 9.90 1.02
CA ASP A 72 -12.02 9.24 2.22
C ASP A 72 -12.45 7.77 2.32
N SER A 73 -13.67 7.44 1.92
CA SER A 73 -14.16 6.07 1.88
C SER A 73 -13.32 5.19 0.95
N SER A 74 -13.05 5.67 -0.27
CA SER A 74 -12.24 4.92 -1.24
C SER A 74 -10.78 4.83 -0.81
N MET A 75 -10.24 5.89 -0.19
CA MET A 75 -8.89 5.85 0.35
C MET A 75 -8.78 4.84 1.51
N ARG A 76 -9.80 4.78 2.37
CA ARG A 76 -9.92 3.77 3.42
C ARG A 76 -9.94 2.36 2.84
N ASP A 77 -10.78 2.09 1.84
CA ASP A 77 -10.89 0.78 1.19
C ASP A 77 -9.54 0.32 0.60
N ILE A 78 -8.81 1.22 -0.06
CA ILE A 78 -7.47 0.94 -0.60
C ILE A 78 -6.51 0.53 0.51
N PHE A 79 -6.49 1.26 1.63
CA PHE A 79 -5.59 0.96 2.73
C PHE A 79 -5.98 -0.30 3.50
N GLU A 80 -7.27 -0.61 3.62
CA GLU A 80 -7.75 -1.90 4.15
C GLU A 80 -7.21 -3.06 3.30
N LEU A 81 -7.28 -2.95 1.97
CA LEU A 81 -6.73 -3.95 1.06
C LEU A 81 -5.21 -4.09 1.19
N ILE A 82 -4.48 -2.97 1.28
CA ILE A 82 -3.02 -2.98 1.48
C ILE A 82 -2.66 -3.69 2.80
N LEU A 83 -3.36 -3.38 3.89
CA LEU A 83 -3.17 -4.02 5.19
C LEU A 83 -3.40 -5.53 5.11
N HIS A 84 -4.50 -5.94 4.48
CA HIS A 84 -4.86 -7.34 4.30
C HIS A 84 -3.78 -8.09 3.49
N ARG A 85 -3.38 -7.57 2.33
CA ARG A 85 -2.41 -8.24 1.45
C ARG A 85 -1.01 -8.34 2.01
N ILE A 86 -0.55 -7.32 2.76
CA ILE A 86 0.76 -7.38 3.39
C ILE A 86 0.78 -8.40 4.54
N ARG A 87 -0.35 -8.58 5.25
CA ARG A 87 -0.46 -9.61 6.29
C ARG A 87 -0.43 -11.03 5.70
N ASP A 88 -1.02 -11.22 4.51
CA ASP A 88 -1.05 -12.51 3.82
C ASP A 88 0.35 -13.02 3.42
N LEU A 89 1.38 -12.16 3.36
CA LEU A 89 2.75 -12.54 2.99
C LEU A 89 3.37 -13.61 3.91
N GLU A 90 2.95 -13.71 5.16
CA GLU A 90 3.42 -14.75 6.09
C GLU A 90 2.78 -16.11 5.83
N ILE A 91 1.56 -16.14 5.30
CA ILE A 91 0.87 -17.39 4.92
C ILE A 91 1.65 -18.07 3.78
N GLN A 92 2.17 -17.28 2.83
CA GLN A 92 2.96 -17.79 1.71
C GLN A 92 4.40 -18.20 2.10
N ARG A 93 4.99 -17.59 3.14
CA ARG A 93 6.30 -18.01 3.69
C ARG A 93 6.25 -19.38 4.37
N GLY A 94 5.10 -19.79 4.90
CA GLY A 94 4.90 -21.13 5.46
C GLY A 94 4.76 -22.24 4.41
N GLU A 95 4.42 -21.90 3.17
CA GLU A 95 4.16 -22.87 2.08
C GLU A 95 5.39 -23.19 1.22
N PHE A 96 6.45 -22.39 1.27
CA PHE A 96 7.72 -22.67 0.59
C PHE A 96 8.86 -22.85 1.60
N PRO A 97 9.39 -24.07 1.78
CA PRO A 97 10.53 -24.31 2.65
C PRO A 97 11.76 -23.55 2.12
N ARG A 98 12.56 -23.02 3.05
CA ARG A 98 13.89 -22.44 2.77
C ARG A 98 14.86 -23.48 2.23
#